data_AF-A0A7C6N6T5-F1
#
_entry.id   AF-A0A7C6N6T5-F1
#
_cell.length_a   1.000
_cell.length_b   1.000
_cell.length_c   1.000
_cell.angle_alpha   90.00
_cell.angle_beta   90.00
_cell.angle_gamma   90.00
#
_symmetry.space_group_name_H-M   'P 1'
#
loop_
_entity.id
_entity.type
_entity.pdbx_description
1 polymer ?
#
loop_
_entity_poly.entity_id
_entity_poly.type
_entity_poly.pdbx_seq_one_letter_code
_entity_poly.pdbx_strand_id
1 'polypeptide(L)'
;MKKRIFVVILVLVMVLTVAFTACDIKEPENTSLPAYTTLPTTTTEPVTETATGDETTDVGESESDTNTDITTENDTTISIVTNNSNTTILVETDAPATEATNPPTPTEQNLSCSALAANIASKTNMFEEVLEEGNVGRAVSLFGISEGSYSDISYYTASAGVAEEILIVKATDESQISSIVSGMENRKNTQIDDYSDYVPKEVPKLNNATIYTDGLYVVYCVSNDYETASNLIRSMF
;
A
#
# COMPACT_ATOMS: atom_id res chain seq x y z
N MET A 1 33.71 -38.87 13.29
CA MET A 1 33.21 -37.47 13.27
C MET A 1 31.91 -37.26 14.04
N LYS A 2 30.90 -38.14 13.97
CA LYS A 2 29.58 -37.94 14.60
C LYS A 2 29.56 -37.77 16.14
N LYS A 3 30.49 -38.39 16.87
CA LYS A 3 30.56 -38.29 18.35
C LYS A 3 31.09 -36.95 18.87
N ARG A 4 31.85 -36.19 18.06
CA ARG A 4 32.39 -34.88 18.46
C ARG A 4 31.37 -33.75 18.25
N ILE A 5 30.48 -33.89 17.27
CA ILE A 5 29.37 -32.97 17.01
C ILE A 5 28.31 -33.04 18.12
N PHE A 6 28.01 -34.23 18.64
CA PHE A 6 27.04 -34.40 19.72
C PHE A 6 27.50 -33.77 21.05
N VAL A 7 28.81 -33.81 21.34
CA VAL A 7 29.38 -33.20 22.56
C VAL A 7 29.39 -31.67 22.47
N VAL A 8 29.67 -31.11 21.30
CA VAL A 8 29.65 -29.64 21.10
C VAL A 8 28.22 -29.08 21.22
N ILE A 9 27.22 -29.77 20.68
CA ILE A 9 25.81 -29.36 20.79
C ILE A 9 25.31 -29.47 22.24
N LEU A 10 25.67 -30.53 22.97
CA LEU A 10 25.26 -30.69 24.37
C LEU A 10 25.89 -29.62 25.29
N VAL A 11 27.13 -29.22 25.03
CA VAL A 11 27.80 -28.15 25.79
C VAL A 11 27.21 -26.78 25.45
N LEU A 12 26.85 -26.52 24.19
CA LEU A 12 26.22 -25.25 23.79
C LEU A 12 24.83 -25.07 24.44
N VAL A 13 24.03 -26.14 24.53
CA VAL A 13 22.70 -26.11 25.14
C VAL A 13 22.77 -25.93 26.67
N MET A 14 23.81 -26.43 27.34
CA MET A 14 24.02 -26.21 28.78
C MET A 14 24.57 -24.82 29.14
N VAL A 15 25.28 -24.13 28.23
CA VAL A 15 25.72 -22.75 28.46
C VAL A 15 24.56 -21.76 28.27
N LEU A 16 23.53 -22.12 27.49
CA LEU A 16 22.37 -21.26 27.24
C LEU A 16 21.35 -21.23 28.41
N THR A 17 21.43 -22.17 29.36
CA THR A 17 20.42 -22.29 30.44
C THR A 17 20.80 -21.60 31.75
N VAL A 18 21.95 -20.94 31.85
CA VAL A 18 22.44 -20.29 33.10
C VAL A 18 22.20 -18.78 33.19
N ALA A 19 21.46 -18.17 32.26
CA ALA A 19 21.23 -16.70 32.24
C ALA A 19 19.87 -16.23 32.78
N PHE A 20 19.10 -17.07 33.50
CA PHE A 20 17.88 -16.64 34.18
C PHE A 20 18.05 -16.77 35.70
N THR A 21 18.69 -15.78 36.33
CA THR A 21 18.48 -15.52 37.76
C THR A 21 18.62 -14.02 38.04
N ALA A 22 17.50 -13.44 38.48
CA ALA A 22 17.34 -12.23 39.26
C ALA A 22 17.94 -10.91 38.72
N CYS A 23 17.11 -10.15 38.00
CA CYS A 23 17.08 -8.70 38.18
C CYS A 23 15.79 -8.35 38.96
N ASP A 24 15.96 -7.90 40.19
CA ASP A 24 14.96 -7.13 40.94
C ASP A 24 14.59 -5.89 40.12
N ILE A 25 13.45 -5.92 39.43
CA ILE A 25 12.81 -4.72 38.91
C ILE A 25 11.78 -4.28 39.94
N LYS A 26 12.15 -3.21 40.63
CA LYS A 26 11.30 -2.44 41.52
C LYS A 26 10.03 -2.03 40.74
N GLU A 27 8.88 -2.34 41.32
CA GLU A 27 7.55 -1.92 40.85
C GLU A 27 7.54 -0.41 40.58
N PRO A 28 7.12 0.06 39.38
CA PRO A 28 6.96 1.49 39.15
C PRO A 28 5.75 1.98 39.95
N GLU A 29 5.99 2.94 40.84
CA GLU A 29 4.92 3.62 41.58
C GLU A 29 3.87 4.18 40.60
N ASN A 30 2.63 3.77 40.85
CA ASN A 30 1.42 4.40 40.34
C ASN A 30 1.43 5.89 40.70
N THR A 31 1.93 6.70 39.78
CA THR A 31 1.69 8.14 39.76
C THR A 31 0.47 8.37 38.88
N SER A 32 -0.65 8.68 39.54
CA SER A 32 -1.88 9.10 38.87
C SER A 32 -1.58 10.23 37.89
N LEU A 33 -1.94 10.05 36.63
CA LEU A 33 -1.91 11.12 35.63
C LEU A 33 -2.70 12.34 36.14
N PRO A 34 -2.18 13.57 35.99
CA PRO A 34 -2.93 14.77 36.35
C PRO A 34 -4.20 14.86 35.49
N ALA A 35 -5.31 15.19 36.14
CA ALA A 35 -6.59 15.40 35.49
C ALA A 35 -6.45 16.40 34.33
N TYR A 36 -6.86 15.98 33.12
CA TYR A 36 -7.05 16.88 32.00
C TYR A 36 -8.06 17.95 32.41
N THR A 37 -7.59 19.18 32.54
CA THR A 37 -8.46 20.35 32.66
C THR A 37 -9.16 20.51 31.32
N THR A 38 -10.47 20.26 31.29
CA THR A 38 -11.33 20.55 30.15
C THR A 38 -11.24 22.04 29.81
N LEU A 39 -10.82 22.35 28.58
CA LEU A 39 -10.97 23.69 27.99
C LEU A 39 -12.44 24.11 28.05
N PRO A 40 -12.77 25.38 28.31
CA PRO A 40 -14.15 25.84 28.27
C PRO A 40 -14.71 25.72 26.85
N THR A 41 -15.83 25.00 26.74
CA THR A 41 -16.68 24.97 25.56
C THR A 41 -17.31 26.34 25.36
N THR A 42 -16.89 27.05 24.31
CA THR A 42 -17.60 28.23 23.83
C THR A 42 -18.95 27.79 23.27
N THR A 43 -19.99 28.23 23.98
CA THR A 43 -21.41 28.09 23.64
C THR A 43 -21.68 28.81 22.31
N THR A 44 -22.21 28.07 21.34
CA THR A 44 -22.84 28.64 20.14
C THR A 44 -24.30 28.90 20.47
N GLU A 45 -24.72 30.17 20.48
CA GLU A 45 -26.14 30.51 20.39
C GLU A 45 -26.61 30.45 18.93
N PRO A 46 -27.87 30.04 18.67
CA PRO A 46 -28.43 29.98 17.33
C PRO A 46 -28.95 31.36 16.91
N VAL A 47 -28.48 31.86 15.77
CA VAL A 47 -29.12 32.99 15.09
C VAL A 47 -30.26 32.45 14.25
N THR A 48 -31.48 32.88 14.58
CA THR A 48 -32.70 32.66 13.80
C THR A 48 -32.85 33.83 12.84
N GLU A 49 -32.94 33.58 11.53
CA GLU A 49 -33.71 34.45 10.65
C GLU A 49 -34.35 33.65 9.51
N THR A 50 -35.69 33.71 9.52
CA THR A 50 -36.68 33.38 8.48
C THR A 50 -36.50 34.41 7.32
N ALA A 51 -36.88 34.25 6.05
CA ALA A 51 -37.92 33.47 5.41
C ALA A 51 -37.84 33.63 3.86
N THR A 52 -38.51 32.71 3.15
CA THR A 52 -39.41 32.94 1.99
C THR A 52 -38.87 33.07 0.56
N GLY A 53 -39.50 32.28 -0.33
CA GLY A 53 -39.67 32.47 -1.78
C GLY A 53 -39.17 31.25 -2.57
N ASP A 54 -40.00 30.24 -2.89
CA ASP A 54 -40.93 30.16 -4.06
C ASP A 54 -40.13 30.17 -5.39
N GLU A 55 -40.26 29.30 -6.39
CA GLU A 55 -41.40 28.57 -6.95
C GLU A 55 -40.85 27.46 -7.89
N THR A 56 -41.73 26.52 -8.24
CA THR A 56 -41.60 25.30 -9.07
C THR A 56 -41.17 25.45 -10.53
N THR A 57 -40.54 24.41 -11.10
CA THR A 57 -40.83 23.75 -12.42
C THR A 57 -39.83 22.59 -12.60
N ASP A 58 -40.21 21.31 -12.44
CA ASP A 58 -40.61 20.34 -13.49
C ASP A 58 -39.88 20.47 -14.84
N VAL A 59 -39.16 19.40 -15.23
CA VAL A 59 -39.30 18.60 -16.46
C VAL A 59 -38.05 17.70 -16.57
N GLY A 60 -38.27 16.40 -16.68
CA GLY A 60 -37.21 15.40 -16.83
C GLY A 60 -36.54 15.41 -18.20
N GLU A 61 -35.39 14.73 -18.27
CA GLU A 61 -34.85 14.24 -19.53
C GLU A 61 -34.30 12.84 -19.30
N SER A 62 -34.94 11.87 -19.96
CA SER A 62 -34.46 10.52 -20.09
C SER A 62 -33.25 10.52 -21.01
N GLU A 63 -32.12 10.00 -20.57
CA GLU A 63 -31.05 9.64 -21.50
C GLU A 63 -31.45 8.33 -22.18
N SER A 64 -31.80 8.44 -23.46
CA SER A 64 -32.16 7.33 -24.32
C SER A 64 -30.87 6.65 -24.82
N ASP A 65 -30.66 5.41 -24.44
CA ASP A 65 -29.72 4.52 -25.13
C ASP A 65 -30.20 4.34 -26.58
N THR A 66 -29.40 4.74 -27.56
CA THR A 66 -29.69 4.47 -28.98
C THR A 66 -28.69 3.46 -29.53
N ASN A 67 -29.17 2.27 -29.87
CA ASN A 67 -28.42 1.28 -30.65
C ASN A 67 -28.68 1.52 -32.14
N THR A 68 -27.64 1.60 -32.97
CA THR A 68 -27.77 1.70 -34.42
C THR A 68 -26.96 0.59 -35.06
N ASP A 69 -27.65 -0.35 -35.70
CA ASP A 69 -27.00 -1.39 -36.51
C ASP A 69 -26.81 -0.87 -37.94
N ILE A 70 -25.58 -0.96 -38.44
CA ILE A 70 -25.25 -0.67 -39.84
C ILE A 70 -24.79 -1.98 -40.48
N THR A 71 -25.55 -2.44 -41.48
CA THR A 71 -25.18 -3.60 -42.29
C THR A 71 -24.46 -3.12 -43.54
N THR A 72 -23.24 -3.60 -43.76
CA THR A 72 -22.48 -3.34 -44.99
C THR A 72 -22.50 -4.58 -45.90
N GLU A 73 -22.25 -4.40 -47.20
CA GLU A 73 -22.39 -5.43 -48.27
C GLU A 73 -21.54 -6.73 -48.09
N ASN A 74 -20.82 -6.86 -46.98
CA ASN A 74 -19.94 -7.99 -46.66
C ASN A 74 -20.41 -8.82 -45.44
N ASP A 75 -21.67 -8.67 -45.01
CA ASP A 75 -22.31 -9.45 -43.93
C ASP A 75 -21.63 -9.35 -42.55
N THR A 76 -20.93 -8.24 -42.29
CA THR A 76 -20.37 -7.92 -40.97
C THR A 76 -21.34 -6.98 -40.24
N THR A 77 -21.83 -7.42 -39.08
CA THR A 77 -22.66 -6.59 -38.20
C THR A 77 -21.73 -5.85 -37.23
N ILE A 78 -21.85 -4.53 -37.17
CA ILE A 78 -21.11 -3.68 -36.22
C ILE A 78 -22.13 -3.06 -35.28
N SER A 79 -22.02 -3.37 -33.99
CA SER A 79 -22.84 -2.73 -32.94
C SER A 79 -22.00 -1.69 -32.20
N ILE A 80 -22.42 -0.44 -32.28
CA ILE A 80 -21.77 0.69 -31.60
C ILE A 80 -22.54 0.98 -30.32
N VAL A 81 -21.93 0.69 -29.17
CA VAL A 81 -22.48 1.03 -27.86
C VAL A 81 -21.73 2.25 -27.34
N THR A 82 -22.46 3.33 -27.09
CA THR A 82 -21.92 4.58 -26.55
C THR A 82 -22.49 4.80 -25.17
N ASN A 83 -21.63 4.94 -24.15
CA ASN A 83 -22.08 5.38 -22.83
C ASN A 83 -21.02 6.30 -22.20
N ASN A 84 -21.47 7.48 -21.76
CA ASN A 84 -20.75 8.46 -20.95
C ASN A 84 -19.29 8.71 -21.36
N SER A 85 -19.11 9.11 -22.62
CA SER A 85 -17.85 9.51 -23.27
C SER A 85 -16.86 8.39 -23.61
N ASN A 86 -17.22 7.12 -23.45
CA ASN A 86 -16.41 6.00 -23.93
C ASN A 86 -17.06 5.33 -25.14
N THR A 87 -16.28 5.05 -26.20
CA THR A 87 -16.73 4.38 -27.43
C THR A 87 -16.01 3.05 -27.56
N THR A 88 -16.75 1.95 -27.51
CA THR A 88 -16.20 0.60 -27.71
C THR A 88 -16.80 0.00 -28.98
N ILE A 89 -15.92 -0.48 -29.87
CA ILE A 89 -16.31 -1.14 -31.11
C ILE A 89 -16.17 -2.65 -30.90
N LEU A 90 -17.29 -3.39 -30.97
CA LEU A 90 -17.31 -4.84 -30.95
C LEU A 90 -17.56 -5.34 -32.38
N VAL A 91 -16.63 -6.15 -32.89
CA VAL A 91 -16.76 -6.82 -34.19
C VAL A 91 -16.91 -8.31 -33.91
N GLU A 92 -18.10 -8.86 -34.16
CA GLU A 92 -18.30 -10.31 -34.19
C GLU A 92 -18.05 -10.82 -35.60
N THR A 93 -17.06 -11.70 -35.75
CA THR A 93 -16.83 -12.44 -37.00
C THR A 93 -17.21 -13.89 -36.79
N ASP A 94 -18.22 -14.35 -37.50
CA ASP A 94 -18.63 -15.75 -37.57
C ASP A 94 -17.79 -16.44 -38.66
N ALA A 95 -16.76 -17.19 -38.27
CA ALA A 95 -15.95 -18.02 -39.16
C ALA A 95 -15.58 -19.34 -38.47
N PRO A 96 -15.57 -20.47 -39.21
CA PRO A 96 -15.72 -21.80 -38.64
C PRO A 96 -14.45 -22.30 -37.95
N ALA A 97 -14.65 -23.04 -36.86
CA ALA A 97 -13.62 -23.65 -36.04
C ALA A 97 -12.61 -24.46 -36.86
N THR A 98 -11.41 -23.91 -37.00
CA THR A 98 -10.18 -24.67 -37.25
C THR A 98 -9.28 -24.48 -36.04
N GLU A 99 -8.71 -25.59 -35.58
CA GLU A 99 -7.92 -25.77 -34.36
C GLU A 99 -6.75 -24.77 -34.27
N ALA A 100 -7.05 -23.57 -33.76
CA ALA A 100 -6.07 -22.57 -33.39
C ALA A 100 -5.67 -22.82 -31.94
N THR A 101 -4.42 -23.21 -31.76
CA THR A 101 -3.74 -23.26 -30.47
C THR A 101 -3.98 -21.93 -29.75
N ASN A 102 -4.68 -21.97 -28.61
CA ASN A 102 -4.91 -20.81 -27.75
C ASN A 102 -3.61 -19.99 -27.65
N PRO A 103 -3.60 -18.68 -27.97
CA PRO A 103 -2.48 -17.84 -27.60
C PRO A 103 -2.29 -17.94 -26.08
N PRO A 104 -1.05 -18.01 -25.57
CA PRO A 104 -0.84 -18.07 -24.14
C PRO A 104 -1.53 -16.87 -23.50
N THR A 105 -2.47 -17.14 -22.60
CA THR A 105 -2.94 -16.18 -21.60
C THR A 105 -1.71 -15.44 -21.06
N PRO A 106 -1.71 -14.09 -21.01
CA PRO A 106 -0.61 -13.35 -20.39
C PRO A 106 -0.33 -13.97 -19.03
N THR A 107 0.86 -14.52 -18.87
CA THR A 107 1.28 -15.17 -17.62
C THR A 107 1.16 -14.14 -16.52
N GLU A 108 0.12 -14.25 -15.68
CA GLU A 108 -0.04 -13.43 -14.49
C GLU A 108 1.16 -13.73 -13.58
N GLN A 109 2.16 -12.85 -13.57
CA GLN A 109 3.34 -13.00 -12.74
C GLN A 109 2.93 -12.78 -11.28
N ASN A 110 2.65 -13.88 -10.58
CA ASN A 110 2.40 -13.86 -9.14
C ASN A 110 3.72 -13.75 -8.36
N LEU A 111 4.29 -12.54 -8.35
CA LEU A 111 5.48 -12.20 -7.56
C LEU A 111 5.09 -12.01 -6.08
N SER A 112 5.78 -12.66 -5.14
CA SER A 112 5.50 -12.43 -3.71
C SER A 112 6.06 -11.08 -3.26
N CYS A 113 5.34 -10.40 -2.37
CA CYS A 113 5.76 -9.12 -1.79
C CYS A 113 7.10 -9.28 -1.05
N SER A 114 7.30 -10.41 -0.37
CA SER A 114 8.56 -10.72 0.32
C SER A 114 9.76 -10.84 -0.62
N ALA A 115 9.60 -11.46 -1.79
CA ALA A 115 10.70 -11.60 -2.75
C ALA A 115 11.06 -10.25 -3.39
N LEU A 116 10.04 -9.45 -3.71
CA LEU A 116 10.22 -8.10 -4.22
C LEU A 116 10.92 -7.20 -3.19
N ALA A 117 10.44 -7.20 -1.94
CA ALA A 117 10.99 -6.38 -0.87
C ALA A 117 12.43 -6.79 -0.54
N ALA A 118 12.72 -8.09 -0.46
CA ALA A 118 14.07 -8.59 -0.26
C ALA A 118 15.02 -8.21 -1.42
N ASN A 119 14.55 -8.22 -2.67
CA ASN A 119 15.35 -7.79 -3.82
C ASN A 119 15.75 -6.31 -3.69
N ILE A 120 14.80 -5.44 -3.33
CA ILE A 120 15.06 -4.01 -3.09
C ILE A 120 16.03 -3.85 -1.89
N ALA A 121 15.71 -4.44 -0.74
CA ALA A 121 16.50 -4.31 0.49
C ALA A 121 17.94 -4.83 0.36
N SER A 122 18.17 -5.81 -0.52
CA SER A 122 19.50 -6.38 -0.76
C SER A 122 20.43 -5.51 -1.60
N LYS A 123 19.95 -4.41 -2.21
CA LYS A 123 20.78 -3.58 -3.06
C LYS A 123 21.73 -2.71 -2.26
N THR A 124 23.02 -2.90 -2.50
CA THR A 124 24.08 -2.10 -1.89
C THR A 124 23.96 -0.63 -2.31
N ASN A 125 24.20 0.28 -1.38
CA ASN A 125 24.24 1.74 -1.55
C ASN A 125 22.89 2.45 -1.78
N MET A 126 21.76 1.74 -1.81
CA MET A 126 20.45 2.38 -1.84
C MET A 126 20.00 2.90 -0.46
N PHE A 127 20.49 2.27 0.59
CA PHE A 127 20.15 2.53 1.99
C PHE A 127 21.41 2.90 2.77
N GLU A 128 21.29 3.77 3.78
CA GLU A 128 22.39 4.12 4.68
C GLU A 128 22.80 2.95 5.57
N GLU A 129 21.85 2.05 5.84
CA GLU A 129 22.06 0.85 6.63
C GLU A 129 21.32 -0.36 6.06
N VAL A 130 21.56 -1.53 6.66
CA VAL A 130 20.84 -2.74 6.29
C VAL A 130 19.44 -2.67 6.88
N LEU A 131 18.42 -2.75 6.02
CA LEU A 131 17.04 -2.85 6.50
C LEU A 131 16.74 -4.25 7.04
N GLU A 132 15.98 -4.30 8.12
CA GLU A 132 15.51 -5.54 8.72
C GLU A 132 14.04 -5.79 8.38
N GLU A 133 13.64 -7.05 8.33
CA GLU A 133 12.24 -7.41 8.13
C GLU A 133 11.43 -6.93 9.34
N GLY A 134 10.46 -6.05 9.08
CA GLY A 134 9.64 -5.43 10.11
C GLY A 134 8.40 -6.24 10.45
N ASN A 135 7.74 -5.88 11.54
CA ASN A 135 6.47 -6.51 11.91
C ASN A 135 5.33 -5.99 11.01
N VAL A 136 4.71 -6.89 10.24
CA VAL A 136 3.60 -6.57 9.32
C VAL A 136 2.41 -5.94 10.05
N GLY A 137 2.02 -6.42 11.23
CA GLY A 137 0.89 -5.85 11.97
C GLY A 137 1.14 -4.39 12.39
N ARG A 138 2.38 -4.07 12.76
CA ARG A 138 2.82 -2.69 12.98
C ARG A 138 2.76 -1.88 11.69
N ALA A 139 3.21 -2.42 10.56
CA ALA A 139 3.14 -1.73 9.26
C ALA A 139 1.69 -1.42 8.88
N VAL A 140 0.78 -2.40 8.95
CA VAL A 140 -0.66 -2.22 8.71
C VAL A 140 -1.22 -1.07 9.55
N SER A 141 -0.83 -1.01 10.83
CA SER A 141 -1.25 0.07 11.74
C SER A 141 -0.65 1.43 11.36
N LEU A 142 0.65 1.50 11.05
CA LEU A 142 1.35 2.74 10.70
C LEU A 142 0.84 3.36 9.38
N PHE A 143 0.46 2.51 8.43
CA PHE A 143 -0.01 2.91 7.11
C PHE A 143 -1.54 3.00 7.02
N GLY A 144 -2.28 2.64 8.08
CA GLY A 144 -3.74 2.65 8.07
C GLY A 144 -4.35 1.70 7.04
N ILE A 145 -3.68 0.59 6.74
CA ILE A 145 -4.16 -0.41 5.78
C ILE A 145 -5.26 -1.25 6.46
N SER A 146 -6.37 -1.47 5.77
CA SER A 146 -7.46 -2.28 6.33
C SER A 146 -7.11 -3.77 6.27
N GLU A 147 -7.35 -4.49 7.36
CA GLU A 147 -7.24 -5.95 7.35
C GLU A 147 -8.18 -6.54 6.28
N GLY A 148 -7.67 -7.44 5.45
CA GLY A 148 -8.42 -8.06 4.35
C GLY A 148 -8.41 -7.30 3.02
N SER A 149 -7.82 -6.09 2.96
CA SER A 149 -7.65 -5.33 1.70
C SER A 149 -6.46 -5.80 0.85
N TYR A 150 -5.64 -6.72 1.37
CA TYR A 150 -4.44 -7.23 0.73
C TYR A 150 -4.39 -8.76 0.79
N SER A 151 -3.82 -9.36 -0.25
CA SER A 151 -3.56 -10.80 -0.37
C SER A 151 -2.13 -11.18 0.02
N ASP A 152 -1.19 -10.23 -0.05
CA ASP A 152 0.21 -10.38 0.37
C ASP A 152 0.78 -9.02 0.79
N ILE A 153 1.73 -9.02 1.72
CA ILE A 153 2.35 -7.82 2.27
C ILE A 153 3.74 -8.13 2.82
N SER A 154 4.70 -7.25 2.59
CA SER A 154 6.04 -7.34 3.17
C SER A 154 6.56 -5.97 3.56
N TYR A 155 7.24 -5.90 4.71
CA TYR A 155 7.71 -4.67 5.31
C TYR A 155 9.16 -4.82 5.75
N TYR A 156 10.00 -3.86 5.37
CA TYR A 156 11.37 -3.72 5.84
C TYR A 156 11.56 -2.32 6.41
N THR A 157 12.31 -2.20 7.50
CA THR A 157 12.53 -0.93 8.18
C THR A 157 13.98 -0.80 8.63
N ALA A 158 14.46 0.43 8.63
CA ALA A 158 15.69 0.82 9.29
C ALA A 158 15.50 0.88 10.81
N SER A 159 16.62 1.08 11.50
CA SER A 159 16.70 1.38 12.92
C SER A 159 16.05 2.73 13.27
N ALA A 160 15.74 2.91 14.55
CA ALA A 160 15.05 4.10 15.03
C ALA A 160 15.83 5.39 14.70
N GLY A 161 15.16 6.36 14.08
CA GLY A 161 15.74 7.65 13.71
C GLY A 161 16.29 7.72 12.28
N VAL A 162 16.27 6.61 11.54
CA VAL A 162 16.50 6.56 10.08
C VAL A 162 15.13 6.37 9.43
N ALA A 163 14.79 7.18 8.42
CA ALA A 163 13.44 7.15 7.82
C ALA A 163 13.26 6.05 6.77
N GLU A 164 14.32 5.31 6.47
CA GLU A 164 14.36 4.32 5.39
C GLU A 164 13.48 3.11 5.71
N GLU A 165 12.54 2.81 4.82
CA GLU A 165 11.63 1.69 4.94
C GLU A 165 11.08 1.31 3.56
N ILE A 166 10.69 0.04 3.42
CA ILE A 166 10.03 -0.51 2.24
C ILE A 166 8.73 -1.16 2.70
N LEU A 167 7.62 -0.81 2.06
CA LEU A 167 6.37 -1.53 2.18
C LEU A 167 5.90 -1.94 0.78
N ILE A 168 5.65 -3.22 0.57
CA ILE A 168 5.00 -3.72 -0.64
C ILE A 168 3.71 -4.40 -0.24
N VAL A 169 2.63 -4.02 -0.89
CA VAL A 169 1.29 -4.55 -0.67
C VAL A 169 0.77 -5.07 -2.00
N LYS A 170 0.31 -6.32 -2.03
CA LYS A 170 -0.53 -6.83 -3.11
C LYS A 170 -1.98 -6.77 -2.66
N ALA A 171 -2.75 -5.86 -3.25
CA ALA A 171 -4.18 -5.71 -2.97
C ALA A 171 -4.94 -7.02 -3.27
N THR A 172 -6.10 -7.20 -2.64
CA THR A 172 -7.04 -8.27 -3.03
C THR A 172 -7.66 -8.03 -4.39
N ASP A 173 -7.89 -6.77 -4.73
CA ASP A 173 -8.54 -6.31 -5.95
C ASP A 173 -8.25 -4.81 -6.18
N GLU A 174 -8.54 -4.33 -7.38
CA GLU A 174 -8.22 -2.96 -7.80
C GLU A 174 -8.91 -1.87 -6.97
N SER A 175 -10.08 -2.17 -6.37
CA SER A 175 -10.80 -1.17 -5.58
C SER A 175 -10.06 -0.77 -4.29
N GLN A 176 -9.14 -1.62 -3.82
CA GLN A 176 -8.32 -1.36 -2.62
C GLN A 176 -7.09 -0.51 -2.91
N ILE A 177 -6.66 -0.36 -4.17
CA ILE A 177 -5.39 0.30 -4.50
C ILE A 177 -5.38 1.76 -4.02
N SER A 178 -6.46 2.50 -4.25
CA SER A 178 -6.55 3.91 -3.89
C SER A 178 -6.45 4.15 -2.37
N SER A 179 -7.03 3.26 -1.55
CA SER A 179 -6.97 3.36 -0.09
C SER A 179 -5.57 3.02 0.43
N ILE A 180 -4.91 2.01 -0.15
CA ILE A 180 -3.54 1.63 0.19
C ILE A 180 -2.56 2.76 -0.16
N VAL A 181 -2.66 3.35 -1.36
CA VAL A 181 -1.84 4.51 -1.77
C VAL A 181 -2.05 5.68 -0.80
N SER A 182 -3.31 5.97 -0.43
CA SER A 182 -3.61 7.04 0.53
C SER A 182 -2.96 6.77 1.90
N GLY A 183 -2.93 5.51 2.33
CA GLY A 183 -2.23 5.10 3.55
C GLY A 183 -0.72 5.38 3.50
N MET A 184 -0.07 5.08 2.37
CA MET A 184 1.35 5.36 2.14
C MET A 184 1.66 6.86 2.10
N GLU A 185 0.82 7.65 1.43
CA GLU A 185 0.95 9.11 1.43
C GLU A 185 0.79 9.71 2.83
N ASN A 186 -0.19 9.23 3.60
CA ASN A 186 -0.39 9.67 4.99
C ASN A 186 0.80 9.33 5.87
N ARG A 187 1.36 8.11 5.74
CA ARG A 187 2.57 7.70 6.47
C ARG A 187 3.78 8.55 6.10
N LYS A 188 3.96 8.85 4.81
CA LYS A 188 5.02 9.74 4.31
C LYS A 188 4.91 11.13 4.94
N ASN A 189 3.73 11.74 4.89
CA ASN A 189 3.51 13.09 5.41
C ASN A 189 3.66 13.16 6.93
N THR A 190 3.13 12.16 7.66
CA THR A 190 3.31 12.07 9.12
C THR A 190 4.79 12.03 9.49
N GLN A 191 5.61 11.28 8.75
CA GLN A 191 7.05 11.26 8.99
C GLN A 191 7.73 12.57 8.63
N ILE A 192 7.30 13.25 7.57
CA ILE A 192 7.87 14.56 7.22
C ILE A 192 7.63 15.52 8.38
N ASP A 193 6.44 15.55 8.96
CA ASP A 193 6.11 16.38 10.11
C ASP A 193 6.97 15.99 11.33
N ASP A 194 7.02 14.70 11.69
CA ASP A 194 7.79 14.21 12.84
C ASP A 194 9.30 14.46 12.70
N TYR A 195 9.87 14.19 11.52
CA TYR A 195 11.31 14.29 11.30
C TYR A 195 11.78 15.72 11.05
N SER A 196 10.90 16.65 10.65
CA SER A 196 11.26 18.06 10.44
C SER A 196 11.82 18.73 11.68
N ASP A 197 11.35 18.34 12.87
CA ASP A 197 11.86 18.86 14.14
C ASP A 197 12.88 17.92 14.81
N TYR A 198 12.77 16.60 14.57
CA TYR A 198 13.59 15.60 15.26
C TYR A 198 14.90 15.25 14.53
N VAL A 199 14.82 14.87 13.24
CA VAL A 199 15.98 14.51 12.43
C VAL A 199 15.81 15.08 11.01
N PRO A 200 16.00 16.40 10.83
CA PRO A 200 15.67 17.08 9.57
C PRO A 200 16.43 16.55 8.35
N LYS A 201 17.58 15.90 8.56
CA LYS A 201 18.39 15.30 7.48
C LYS A 201 17.69 14.16 6.74
N GLU A 202 16.67 13.53 7.33
CA GLU A 202 15.92 12.45 6.69
C GLU A 202 14.76 12.96 5.82
N VAL A 203 14.29 14.19 6.05
CA VAL A 203 13.16 14.79 5.32
C VAL A 203 13.34 14.79 3.79
N PRO A 204 14.54 15.03 3.23
CA PRO A 204 14.77 14.87 1.79
C PRO A 204 14.48 13.47 1.26
N LYS A 205 14.77 12.40 2.04
CA LYS A 205 14.46 11.02 1.63
C LYS A 205 12.96 10.79 1.56
N LEU A 206 12.23 11.30 2.55
CA LEU A 206 10.76 11.21 2.63
C LEU A 206 10.07 11.99 1.51
N ASN A 207 10.52 13.21 1.21
CA ASN A 207 9.98 14.00 0.10
C ASN A 207 10.17 13.33 -1.27
N ASN A 208 11.24 12.52 -1.41
CA ASN A 208 11.55 11.76 -2.61
C ASN A 208 11.17 10.27 -2.50
N ALA A 209 10.34 9.91 -1.50
CA ALA A 209 9.89 8.54 -1.33
C ALA A 209 9.15 8.07 -2.61
N THR A 210 9.46 6.87 -3.06
CA THR A 210 8.77 6.27 -4.20
C THR A 210 7.46 5.66 -3.71
N ILE A 211 6.34 6.12 -4.27
CA ILE A 211 5.05 5.44 -4.23
C ILE A 211 4.73 5.04 -5.68
N TYR A 212 4.62 3.74 -5.93
CA TYR A 212 4.44 3.18 -7.27
C TYR A 212 3.36 2.10 -7.28
N THR A 213 2.54 2.09 -8.33
CA THR A 213 1.47 1.11 -8.53
C THR A 213 1.65 0.40 -9.86
N ASP A 214 1.55 -0.93 -9.85
CA ASP A 214 1.47 -1.75 -11.05
C ASP A 214 0.49 -2.92 -10.82
N GLY A 215 -0.59 -2.96 -11.60
CA GLY A 215 -1.70 -3.89 -11.37
C GLY A 215 -2.22 -3.82 -9.93
N LEU A 216 -2.14 -4.96 -9.23
CA LEU A 216 -2.55 -5.07 -7.82
C LEU A 216 -1.46 -4.72 -6.81
N TYR A 217 -0.24 -4.37 -7.25
CA TYR A 217 0.85 -4.04 -6.35
C TYR A 217 0.91 -2.55 -6.08
N VAL A 218 1.14 -2.21 -4.81
CA VAL A 218 1.50 -0.86 -4.36
C VAL A 218 2.81 -0.96 -3.60
N VAL A 219 3.78 -0.15 -4.00
CA VAL A 219 5.13 -0.11 -3.41
C VAL A 219 5.36 1.27 -2.80
N TYR A 220 5.78 1.30 -1.55
CA TYR A 220 6.35 2.46 -0.87
C TYR A 220 7.81 2.17 -0.52
N CYS A 221 8.71 3.09 -0.86
CA CYS A 221 10.13 2.97 -0.56
C CYS A 221 10.72 4.34 -0.22
N VAL A 222 11.28 4.45 0.99
CA VAL A 222 12.11 5.57 1.42
C VAL A 222 13.56 5.08 1.41
N SER A 223 14.40 5.72 0.62
CA SER A 223 15.80 5.32 0.45
C SER A 223 16.73 6.53 0.43
N ASN A 224 18.01 6.28 0.66
CA ASN A 224 19.05 7.31 0.54
C ASN A 224 19.31 7.67 -0.93
N ASP A 225 19.40 6.66 -1.80
CA ASP A 225 19.45 6.84 -3.25
C ASP A 225 18.07 6.59 -3.86
N TYR A 226 17.24 7.64 -3.86
CA TYR A 226 15.85 7.57 -4.32
C TYR A 226 15.73 7.39 -5.83
N GLU A 227 16.65 7.93 -6.65
CA GLU A 227 16.60 7.77 -8.10
C GLU A 227 16.86 6.31 -8.49
N THR A 228 17.91 5.70 -7.94
CA THR A 228 18.21 4.29 -8.18
C THR A 228 17.09 3.39 -7.67
N ALA A 229 16.53 3.68 -6.49
CA ALA A 229 15.40 2.93 -5.94
C ALA A 229 14.18 2.99 -6.86
N SER A 230 13.81 4.20 -7.30
CA SER A 230 12.64 4.43 -8.14
C SER A 230 12.79 3.73 -9.50
N ASN A 231 13.98 3.76 -10.11
CA ASN A 231 14.26 3.08 -11.38
C ASN A 231 14.21 1.56 -11.23
N LEU A 232 14.80 1.03 -10.16
CA LEU A 232 14.76 -0.40 -9.87
C LEU A 232 13.32 -0.89 -9.69
N ILE A 233 12.53 -0.22 -8.86
CA ILE A 233 11.13 -0.59 -8.57
C ILE A 233 10.32 -0.66 -9.86
N ARG A 234 10.42 0.35 -10.73
CA ARG A 234 9.72 0.37 -12.02
C ARG A 234 10.17 -0.72 -12.98
N SER A 235 11.37 -1.28 -12.82
CA SER A 235 11.87 -2.38 -13.66
C SER A 235 11.45 -3.77 -13.18
N MET A 236 10.88 -3.88 -11.98
CA MET A 236 10.43 -5.16 -11.41
C MET A 236 9.06 -5.60 -11.92
N PHE A 237 8.32 -4.68 -12.56
CA PHE A 237 6.98 -4.86 -13.10
C PHE A 237 6.98 -4.51 -14.59
#